data_AF-A0A7C6YL27-F1
#
_entry.id   AF-A0A7C6YL27-F1
#
_cell.length_a   1.000
_cell.length_b   1.000
_cell.length_c   1.000
_cell.angle_alpha   90.00
_cell.angle_beta   90.00
_cell.angle_gamma   90.00
#
_symmetry.space_group_name_H-M   'P 1'
#
loop_
_entity.id
_entity.type
_entity.pdbx_description
1 polymer ?
#
loop_
_entity_poly.entity_id
_entity_poly.type
_entity_poly.pdbx_seq_one_letter_code
_entity_poly.pdbx_strand_id
1 'polypeptide(L)'
;MTTRDALRLLQAEIVQVVGCTEPAAIAYALRTLVRHTQPPPSPETFRAELRISVDARRNASTAVVPRLKQPGIHAAAAAGLASRADDFNVFSDFDLPLARAFLKKENWLTIIPVRRRGLWVHAQLPGQRTGITLSGRHDHIERLVIYGKDRTPPPPPLPPPPTLPDIFQLVRARRRTLEALARDFITRQVPAEKGYSLETQIARRVTGRMTGYTHPVMTITGSGNQGIFIGLPYQRLHARHGDRILPAVVFSLLAQIHLSARHQRLSSTCGLATKAAPALAAGLAYARGATPAEIERLFRAIPARLKALTCEGAEPACGDKARRAYRAVAALNLGLP
;
A
#
# COMPACT_ATOMS: atom_id res chain seq x y z
N MET A 1 17.72 8.65 15.48
CA MET A 1 16.49 7.85 15.70
C MET A 1 16.82 6.57 16.47
N THR A 2 15.97 6.09 17.38
CA THR A 2 16.24 4.82 18.10
C THR A 2 15.76 3.59 17.30
N THR A 3 16.28 2.39 17.63
CA THR A 3 15.79 1.12 17.06
C THR A 3 14.30 0.89 17.34
N ARG A 4 13.83 1.28 18.53
CA ARG A 4 12.42 1.16 18.92
C ARG A 4 11.53 2.01 18.02
N ASP A 5 11.96 3.24 17.73
CA ASP A 5 11.24 4.15 16.82
C ASP A 5 11.18 3.59 15.40
N ALA A 6 12.31 3.12 14.88
CA ALA A 6 12.38 2.51 13.56
C ALA A 6 11.48 1.28 13.44
N LEU A 7 11.44 0.44 14.47
CA LEU A 7 10.57 -0.74 14.52
C LEU A 7 9.08 -0.33 14.50
N ARG A 8 8.69 0.63 15.34
CA ARG A 8 7.31 1.16 15.38
C ARG A 8 6.88 1.73 14.03
N LEU A 9 7.77 2.48 13.37
CA LEU A 9 7.53 3.01 12.03
C LEU A 9 7.32 1.90 11.01
N LEU A 10 8.22 0.92 10.95
CA LEU A 10 8.11 -0.19 10.00
C LEU A 10 6.86 -1.03 10.23
N GLN A 11 6.53 -1.34 11.49
CA GLN A 11 5.30 -2.05 11.85
C GLN A 11 4.05 -1.28 11.45
N ALA A 12 4.07 0.05 11.57
CA ALA A 12 2.97 0.87 11.13
C ALA A 12 2.88 0.95 9.59
N GLU A 13 3.99 0.88 8.86
CA GLU A 13 3.99 1.05 7.39
C GLU A 13 3.85 -0.26 6.60
N ILE A 14 4.10 -1.40 7.24
CA ILE A 14 4.02 -2.73 6.64
C ILE A 14 2.74 -3.41 7.08
N VAL A 15 1.78 -3.46 6.15
CA VAL A 15 0.47 -4.08 6.37
C VAL A 15 0.24 -5.14 5.30
N GLN A 16 -0.29 -6.30 5.68
CA GLN A 16 -0.67 -7.35 4.74
C GLN A 16 -2.09 -7.08 4.23
N VAL A 17 -2.26 -6.95 2.91
CA VAL A 17 -3.55 -6.58 2.30
C VAL A 17 -3.83 -7.36 1.03
N VAL A 18 -5.03 -7.94 0.94
CA VAL A 18 -5.62 -8.49 -0.28
C VAL A 18 -6.21 -7.35 -1.12
N GLY A 19 -5.94 -7.31 -2.43
CA GLY A 19 -6.43 -6.23 -3.32
C GLY A 19 -5.78 -4.87 -3.09
N CYS A 20 -6.06 -3.90 -3.96
CA CYS A 20 -5.48 -2.54 -3.93
C CYS A 20 -5.86 -1.75 -2.68
N THR A 21 -4.96 -0.89 -2.20
CA THR A 21 -5.11 -0.18 -0.91
C THR A 21 -6.09 0.99 -0.99
N GLU A 22 -6.23 1.67 -2.14
CA GLU A 22 -7.21 2.76 -2.32
C GLU A 22 -8.67 2.25 -2.32
N PRO A 23 -9.03 1.18 -3.06
CA PRO A 23 -10.30 0.48 -2.84
C PRO A 23 -10.49 0.00 -1.41
N ALA A 24 -9.43 -0.54 -0.78
CA ALA A 24 -9.51 -1.02 0.59
C ALA A 24 -9.81 0.11 1.58
N ALA A 25 -9.33 1.33 1.36
CA ALA A 25 -9.68 2.50 2.17
C ALA A 25 -11.17 2.85 2.10
N ILE A 26 -11.78 2.77 0.91
CA ILE A 26 -13.23 2.98 0.74
C ILE A 26 -14.01 1.88 1.46
N ALA A 27 -13.61 0.63 1.25
CA ALA A 27 -14.23 -0.53 1.87
C ALA A 27 -14.12 -0.49 3.40
N TYR A 28 -12.94 -0.12 3.92
CA TYR A 28 -12.66 0.04 5.36
C TYR A 28 -13.49 1.16 5.98
N ALA A 29 -13.63 2.30 5.28
CA ALA A 29 -14.48 3.40 5.73
C ALA A 29 -15.94 2.94 5.92
N LEU A 30 -16.52 2.31 4.90
CA LEU A 30 -17.91 1.85 4.96
C LEU A 30 -18.09 0.69 5.95
N ARG A 31 -17.15 -0.26 5.99
CA ARG A 31 -17.14 -1.34 6.99
C ARG A 31 -17.17 -0.77 8.40
N THR A 32 -16.34 0.23 8.68
CA THR A 32 -16.29 0.88 9.99
C THR A 32 -17.61 1.53 10.36
N LEU A 33 -18.28 2.22 9.42
CA LEU A 33 -19.59 2.82 9.69
C LEU A 33 -20.67 1.78 9.98
N VAL A 34 -20.78 0.72 9.17
CA VAL A 34 -21.89 -0.24 9.30
C VAL A 34 -21.79 -1.14 10.52
N ARG A 35 -20.61 -1.22 11.16
CA ARG A 35 -20.46 -1.87 12.48
C ARG A 35 -21.27 -1.18 13.57
N HIS A 36 -21.61 0.09 13.37
CA HIS A 36 -22.37 0.88 14.34
C HIS A 36 -23.83 1.06 13.94
N THR A 37 -24.28 0.53 12.80
CA THR A 37 -25.66 0.66 12.32
C THR A 37 -26.50 -0.56 12.65
N GLN A 38 -27.73 -0.35 13.12
CA GLN A 38 -28.77 -1.37 13.23
C GLN A 38 -30.05 -0.89 12.52
N PRO A 39 -30.74 -1.73 11.73
CA PRO A 39 -30.39 -3.11 11.36
C PRO A 39 -29.14 -3.17 10.43
N PRO A 40 -28.59 -4.38 10.17
CA PRO A 40 -27.53 -4.56 9.19
C PRO A 40 -27.89 -3.94 7.82
N PRO A 41 -26.89 -3.45 7.07
CA PRO A 41 -27.14 -2.74 5.82
C PRO A 41 -27.80 -3.66 4.79
N SER A 42 -28.96 -3.25 4.26
CA SER A 42 -29.64 -3.91 3.14
C SER A 42 -29.54 -3.05 1.88
N PRO A 43 -29.42 -3.65 0.67
CA PRO A 43 -29.41 -2.89 -0.59
C PRO A 43 -30.62 -1.97 -0.80
N GLU A 44 -31.77 -2.35 -0.24
CA GLU A 44 -33.04 -1.63 -0.37
C GLU A 44 -33.03 -0.33 0.44
N THR A 45 -32.50 -0.39 1.67
CA THR A 45 -32.63 0.66 2.69
C THR A 45 -31.37 1.49 2.88
N PHE A 46 -30.19 0.92 2.62
CA PHE A 46 -28.93 1.58 2.88
C PHE A 46 -28.67 2.71 1.88
N ARG A 47 -28.31 3.88 2.39
CA ARG A 47 -27.89 5.05 1.60
C ARG A 47 -26.62 5.63 2.21
N ALA A 48 -25.62 5.90 1.39
CA ALA A 48 -24.38 6.55 1.80
C ALA A 48 -23.92 7.57 0.77
N GLU A 49 -23.21 8.59 1.24
CA GLU A 49 -22.47 9.51 0.40
C GLU A 49 -20.98 9.33 0.64
N LEU A 50 -20.21 9.22 -0.44
CA LEU A 50 -18.77 9.07 -0.44
C LEU A 50 -18.13 10.26 -1.15
N ARG A 51 -17.54 11.17 -0.37
CA ARG A 51 -16.68 12.22 -0.89
C ARG A 51 -15.26 11.69 -1.00
N ILE A 52 -14.62 11.84 -2.15
CA ILE A 52 -13.31 11.23 -2.43
C ILE A 52 -12.38 12.16 -3.21
N SER A 53 -11.13 12.26 -2.74
CA SER A 53 -10.06 13.01 -3.43
C SER A 53 -9.83 12.51 -4.86
N VAL A 54 -9.37 13.41 -5.75
CA VAL A 54 -9.08 13.06 -7.15
C VAL A 54 -8.03 11.95 -7.28
N ASP A 55 -7.03 11.93 -6.40
CA ASP A 55 -5.95 10.93 -6.44
C ASP A 55 -6.43 9.56 -5.94
N ALA A 56 -7.22 9.51 -4.85
CA ALA A 56 -7.80 8.26 -4.37
C ALA A 56 -8.82 7.70 -5.37
N ARG A 57 -9.66 8.56 -5.96
CA ARG A 57 -10.64 8.19 -7.00
C ARG A 57 -9.95 7.57 -8.21
N ARG A 58 -8.90 8.20 -8.73
CA ARG A 58 -8.16 7.69 -9.91
C ARG A 58 -7.73 6.24 -9.72
N ASN A 59 -7.14 5.90 -8.57
CA ASN A 59 -6.68 4.54 -8.29
C ASN A 59 -7.83 3.59 -7.96
N ALA A 60 -8.85 4.05 -7.22
CA ALA A 60 -9.96 3.19 -6.82
C ALA A 60 -10.93 2.87 -7.97
N SER A 61 -11.07 3.75 -8.97
CA SER A 61 -11.99 3.57 -10.09
C SER A 61 -11.59 2.43 -11.04
N THR A 62 -10.30 2.11 -11.15
CA THR A 62 -9.80 1.13 -12.13
C THR A 62 -9.39 -0.21 -11.51
N ALA A 63 -9.08 -0.23 -10.21
CA ALA A 63 -8.70 -1.46 -9.51
C ALA A 63 -9.85 -2.47 -9.46
N VAL A 64 -9.56 -3.73 -9.82
CA VAL A 64 -10.49 -4.85 -9.67
C VAL A 64 -10.53 -5.32 -8.21
N VAL A 65 -11.73 -5.38 -7.64
CA VAL A 65 -11.93 -5.91 -6.28
C VAL A 65 -11.83 -7.43 -6.29
N PRO A 66 -10.96 -8.04 -5.46
CA PRO A 66 -10.79 -9.48 -5.38
C PRO A 66 -12.11 -10.19 -5.05
N ARG A 67 -12.27 -11.43 -5.52
CA ARG A 67 -13.50 -12.27 -5.43
C ARG A 67 -14.73 -11.73 -6.19
N LEU A 68 -14.97 -10.41 -6.19
CA LEU A 68 -16.01 -9.78 -7.01
C LEU A 68 -15.66 -9.77 -8.49
N LYS A 69 -14.36 -9.68 -8.82
CA LYS A 69 -13.86 -9.59 -10.21
C LYS A 69 -14.45 -8.41 -10.98
N GLN A 70 -14.79 -7.34 -10.27
CA GLN A 70 -15.35 -6.12 -10.80
C GLN A 70 -14.51 -4.92 -10.38
N PRO A 71 -14.17 -3.99 -11.29
CA PRO A 71 -13.45 -2.78 -10.94
C PRO A 71 -14.37 -1.72 -10.33
N GLY A 72 -13.74 -0.78 -9.64
CA GLY A 72 -14.34 0.50 -9.32
C GLY A 72 -14.86 0.67 -7.90
N ILE A 73 -15.25 1.91 -7.60
CA ILE A 73 -15.61 2.38 -6.28
C ILE A 73 -16.85 1.67 -5.72
N HIS A 74 -17.86 1.40 -6.55
CA HIS A 74 -19.06 0.67 -6.13
C HIS A 74 -18.73 -0.76 -5.68
N ALA A 75 -17.85 -1.47 -6.42
CA ALA A 75 -17.40 -2.80 -6.03
C ALA A 75 -16.64 -2.77 -4.70
N ALA A 76 -15.78 -1.76 -4.51
CA ALA A 76 -15.03 -1.60 -3.26
C ALA A 76 -15.96 -1.34 -2.08
N ALA A 77 -16.90 -0.41 -2.26
CA ALA A 77 -17.89 -0.05 -1.26
C ALA A 77 -18.79 -1.24 -0.89
N ALA A 78 -19.32 -1.96 -1.87
CA ALA A 78 -20.17 -3.13 -1.66
C ALA A 78 -19.42 -4.24 -0.90
N ALA A 79 -18.16 -4.50 -1.25
CA ALA A 79 -17.32 -5.44 -0.50
C ALA A 79 -17.08 -4.98 0.95
N GLY A 80 -16.90 -3.68 1.19
CA GLY A 80 -16.80 -3.13 2.55
C GLY A 80 -18.05 -3.33 3.39
N LEU A 81 -19.23 -3.07 2.82
CA LEU A 81 -20.53 -3.29 3.49
C LEU A 81 -20.76 -4.78 3.82
N ALA A 82 -20.27 -5.67 2.96
CA ALA A 82 -20.39 -7.11 3.12
C ALA A 82 -19.23 -7.76 3.91
N SER A 83 -18.20 -6.97 4.27
CA SER A 83 -17.02 -7.48 4.97
C SER A 83 -17.33 -7.74 6.43
N ARG A 84 -16.66 -8.77 6.98
CA ARG A 84 -16.66 -9.06 8.42
C ARG A 84 -15.35 -8.65 9.09
N ALA A 85 -14.37 -8.16 8.33
CA ALA A 85 -13.08 -7.75 8.86
C ALA A 85 -13.24 -6.63 9.89
N ASP A 86 -12.40 -6.69 10.93
CA ASP A 86 -12.24 -5.64 11.94
C ASP A 86 -10.97 -4.80 11.72
N ASP A 87 -10.17 -5.15 10.71
CA ASP A 87 -8.94 -4.48 10.32
C ASP A 87 -9.00 -3.94 8.89
N PHE A 88 -7.87 -3.42 8.40
CA PHE A 88 -7.76 -2.83 7.07
C PHE A 88 -7.77 -3.87 5.93
N ASN A 89 -7.62 -5.16 6.21
CA ASN A 89 -7.58 -6.23 5.19
C ASN A 89 -8.99 -6.67 4.76
N VAL A 90 -9.86 -5.70 4.49
CA VAL A 90 -11.30 -5.85 4.24
C VAL A 90 -11.70 -6.80 3.10
N PHE A 91 -10.80 -7.06 2.14
CA PHE A 91 -11.06 -7.97 1.02
C PHE A 91 -10.62 -9.41 1.26
N SER A 92 -10.03 -9.73 2.43
CA SER A 92 -9.67 -11.11 2.78
C SER A 92 -10.90 -12.01 2.85
N ASP A 93 -11.97 -11.52 3.46
CA ASP A 93 -13.24 -12.22 3.55
C ASP A 93 -14.45 -11.26 3.62
N PHE A 94 -15.42 -11.49 2.74
CA PHE A 94 -16.69 -10.78 2.71
C PHE A 94 -17.79 -11.66 2.09
N ASP A 95 -19.04 -11.36 2.44
CA ASP A 95 -20.22 -12.03 1.92
C ASP A 95 -20.44 -11.67 0.44
N LEU A 96 -20.07 -12.60 -0.45
CA LEU A 96 -20.13 -12.38 -1.89
C LEU A 96 -21.57 -12.20 -2.41
N PRO A 97 -22.56 -13.02 -2.00
CA PRO A 97 -23.98 -12.77 -2.30
C PRO A 97 -24.45 -11.36 -1.92
N LEU A 98 -24.17 -10.90 -0.69
CA LEU A 98 -24.58 -9.57 -0.23
C LEU A 98 -23.89 -8.45 -1.02
N ALA A 99 -22.58 -8.55 -1.25
CA ALA A 99 -21.85 -7.58 -2.07
C ALA A 99 -22.43 -7.49 -3.49
N ARG A 100 -22.76 -8.63 -4.11
CA ARG A 100 -23.43 -8.67 -5.43
C ARG A 100 -24.84 -8.10 -5.38
N ALA A 101 -25.59 -8.27 -4.29
CA ALA A 101 -26.92 -7.70 -4.14
C ALA A 101 -26.87 -6.16 -4.15
N PHE A 102 -25.89 -5.54 -3.46
CA PHE A 102 -25.64 -4.11 -3.54
C PHE A 102 -25.33 -3.66 -4.98
N LEU A 103 -24.52 -4.42 -5.72
CA LEU A 103 -24.15 -4.07 -7.10
C LEU A 103 -25.31 -4.17 -8.10
N LYS A 104 -26.41 -4.86 -7.75
CA LYS A 104 -27.63 -4.93 -8.57
C LYS A 104 -28.57 -3.74 -8.35
N LYS A 105 -28.32 -2.92 -7.33
CA LYS A 105 -29.16 -1.76 -6.99
C LYS A 105 -28.44 -0.48 -7.37
N GLU A 106 -29.22 0.48 -7.83
CA GLU A 106 -28.75 1.84 -8.09
C GLU A 106 -29.02 2.73 -6.87
N ASN A 107 -28.39 3.90 -6.81
CA ASN A 107 -28.67 4.98 -5.85
C ASN A 107 -28.43 4.67 -4.36
N TRP A 108 -27.84 3.54 -3.99
CA TRP A 108 -27.43 3.27 -2.60
C TRP A 108 -26.15 4.01 -2.19
N LEU A 109 -25.33 4.41 -3.17
CA LEU A 109 -24.09 5.16 -2.97
C LEU A 109 -24.02 6.37 -3.90
N THR A 110 -23.91 7.56 -3.34
CA THR A 110 -23.59 8.78 -4.08
C THR A 110 -22.09 9.06 -3.98
N ILE A 111 -21.38 9.13 -5.11
CA ILE A 111 -19.93 9.38 -5.13
C ILE A 111 -19.67 10.82 -5.57
N ILE A 112 -19.00 11.60 -4.72
CA ILE A 112 -18.72 13.02 -4.95
C ILE A 112 -17.19 13.23 -5.01
N PRO A 113 -16.62 13.49 -6.20
CA PRO A 113 -15.21 13.86 -6.29
C PRO A 113 -14.95 15.20 -5.60
N VAL A 114 -13.88 15.29 -4.82
CA VAL A 114 -13.42 16.55 -4.21
C VAL A 114 -12.04 16.92 -4.74
N ARG A 115 -11.82 18.21 -5.00
CA ARG A 115 -10.55 18.75 -5.50
C ARG A 115 -9.52 18.85 -4.36
N ARG A 116 -9.08 17.68 -3.87
CA ARG A 116 -8.04 17.51 -2.85
C ARG A 116 -6.97 16.55 -3.35
N ARG A 117 -5.71 16.84 -3.02
CA ARG A 117 -4.55 16.01 -3.34
C ARG A 117 -4.29 14.97 -2.24
N GLY A 118 -3.59 13.90 -2.60
CA GLY A 118 -3.25 12.82 -1.68
C GLY A 118 -4.46 11.95 -1.34
N LEU A 119 -4.29 11.08 -0.33
CA LEU A 119 -5.38 10.22 0.11
C LEU A 119 -6.34 10.99 1.02
N TRP A 120 -7.59 11.08 0.57
CA TRP A 120 -8.71 11.50 1.39
C TRP A 120 -10.00 10.81 0.94
N VAL A 121 -10.69 10.19 1.90
CA VAL A 121 -11.96 9.49 1.73
C VAL A 121 -12.87 9.88 2.88
N HIS A 122 -14.06 10.37 2.59
CA HIS A 122 -15.07 10.68 3.59
C HIS A 122 -16.38 9.99 3.24
N ALA A 123 -16.83 9.09 4.10
CA ALA A 123 -18.11 8.41 3.96
C ALA A 123 -19.07 8.94 5.04
N GLN A 124 -20.32 9.18 4.66
CA GLN A 124 -21.36 9.63 5.58
C GLN A 124 -22.68 8.88 5.31
N LEU A 125 -23.46 8.67 6.38
CA LEU A 125 -24.82 8.16 6.32
C LEU A 125 -25.79 9.35 6.47
N PRO A 126 -26.48 9.76 5.40
CA PRO A 126 -27.37 10.91 5.42
C PRO A 126 -28.43 10.81 6.53
N GLY A 127 -28.71 11.92 7.22
CA GLY A 127 -29.71 11.99 8.29
C GLY A 127 -29.31 11.34 9.63
N GLN A 128 -28.23 10.55 9.67
CA GLN A 128 -27.86 9.80 10.88
C GLN A 128 -26.80 10.49 11.74
N ARG A 129 -26.23 11.63 11.29
CA ARG A 129 -25.06 12.27 11.92
C ARG A 129 -23.91 11.27 12.15
N THR A 130 -23.74 10.35 11.19
CA THR A 130 -22.75 9.28 11.24
C THR A 130 -21.83 9.40 10.02
N GLY A 131 -20.53 9.43 10.24
CA GLY A 131 -19.55 9.59 9.17
C GLY A 131 -18.11 9.37 9.62
N ILE A 132 -17.26 9.06 8.64
CA ILE A 132 -15.84 8.75 8.84
C ILE A 132 -15.02 9.49 7.79
N THR A 133 -13.87 9.98 8.20
CA THR A 133 -12.87 10.58 7.32
C THR A 133 -11.55 9.83 7.49
N LEU A 134 -11.03 9.31 6.38
CA LEU A 134 -9.68 8.78 6.28
C LEU A 134 -8.79 9.81 5.57
N SER A 135 -7.62 10.10 6.13
CA SER A 135 -6.67 11.02 5.48
C SER A 135 -5.20 10.70 5.74
N GLY A 136 -4.37 10.99 4.75
CA GLY A 136 -2.93 10.77 4.79
C GLY A 136 -2.61 9.31 4.50
N ARG A 137 -2.80 8.43 5.48
CA ARG A 137 -2.64 6.96 5.35
C ARG A 137 -3.97 6.28 5.07
N HIS A 138 -3.92 5.13 4.38
CA HIS A 138 -5.11 4.37 3.96
C HIS A 138 -5.97 3.84 5.10
N ASP A 139 -5.38 3.64 6.27
CA ASP A 139 -5.99 3.09 7.48
C ASP A 139 -6.21 4.15 8.59
N HIS A 140 -5.73 5.38 8.39
CA HIS A 140 -5.78 6.42 9.43
C HIS A 140 -7.11 7.14 9.44
N ILE A 141 -7.85 6.94 10.53
CA ILE A 141 -9.11 7.63 10.82
C ILE A 141 -8.80 9.02 11.37
N GLU A 142 -8.92 10.04 10.52
CA GLU A 142 -8.79 11.45 10.91
C GLU A 142 -9.98 11.92 11.73
N ARG A 143 -11.18 11.39 11.43
CA ARG A 143 -12.40 11.69 12.17
C ARG A 143 -13.39 10.54 12.09
N LEU A 144 -14.03 10.20 13.20
CA LEU A 144 -15.14 9.25 13.27
C LEU A 144 -16.25 9.82 14.14
N VAL A 145 -17.42 10.05 13.56
CA VAL A 145 -18.62 10.50 14.27
C VAL A 145 -19.69 9.44 14.12
N ILE A 146 -20.24 8.96 15.23
CA ILE A 146 -21.30 7.95 15.28
C ILE A 146 -22.50 8.56 16.01
N TYR A 147 -23.62 8.74 15.32
CA TYR A 147 -24.85 9.33 15.87
C TYR A 147 -24.60 10.67 16.60
N GLY A 148 -23.77 11.53 16.00
CA GLY A 148 -23.38 12.83 16.54
C GLY A 148 -22.32 12.80 17.65
N LYS A 149 -21.89 11.62 18.12
CA LYS A 149 -20.82 11.46 19.12
C LYS A 149 -19.48 11.25 18.44
N ASP A 150 -18.46 12.02 18.84
CA ASP A 150 -17.09 11.80 18.39
C ASP A 150 -16.55 10.49 18.98
N ARG A 151 -16.09 9.60 18.11
CA ARG A 151 -15.49 8.29 18.41
C ARG A 151 -14.14 8.15 17.73
N THR A 152 -13.51 9.27 17.34
CA THR A 152 -12.22 9.28 16.66
C THR A 152 -11.17 8.59 17.56
N PRO A 153 -10.52 7.51 17.09
CA PRO A 153 -9.48 6.88 17.87
C PRO A 153 -8.28 7.83 17.99
N PRO A 154 -7.59 7.86 19.14
CA PRO A 154 -6.38 8.67 19.26
C PRO A 154 -5.35 8.17 18.24
N PRO A 155 -4.70 9.06 17.47
CA PRO A 155 -3.70 8.64 16.52
C PRO A 155 -2.52 8.02 17.28
N PRO A 156 -1.98 6.87 16.84
CA PRO A 156 -0.77 6.35 17.45
C PRO A 156 0.37 7.36 17.21
N PRO A 157 1.12 7.79 18.24
CA PRO A 157 2.20 8.74 18.04
C PRO A 157 3.32 8.05 17.25
N LEU A 158 3.39 8.30 15.95
CA LEU A 158 4.46 7.77 15.10
C LEU A 158 5.69 8.67 15.19
N PRO A 159 6.89 8.10 15.33
CA PRO A 159 8.14 8.86 15.25
C PRO A 159 8.25 9.62 13.90
N PRO A 160 9.07 10.68 13.81
CA PRO A 160 9.35 11.31 12.53
C PRO A 160 10.06 10.30 11.59
N PRO A 161 9.91 10.43 10.26
CA PRO A 161 10.61 9.58 9.30
C PRO A 161 12.14 9.65 9.47
N PRO A 162 12.89 8.54 9.26
CA PRO A 162 14.34 8.53 9.44
C PRO A 162 15.03 9.40 8.38
N THR A 163 16.09 10.09 8.78
CA THR A 163 17.04 10.70 7.84
C THR A 163 17.98 9.64 7.25
N LEU A 164 18.71 9.94 6.18
CA LEU A 164 19.69 8.99 5.64
C LEU A 164 20.78 8.60 6.68
N PRO A 165 21.36 9.54 7.45
CA PRO A 165 22.24 9.19 8.57
C PRO A 165 21.60 8.24 9.60
N ASP A 166 20.33 8.45 9.97
CA ASP A 166 19.61 7.55 10.87
C ASP A 166 19.57 6.12 10.30
N ILE A 167 19.27 5.96 9.00
CA ILE A 167 19.20 4.65 8.35
C ILE A 167 20.55 3.94 8.44
N PHE A 168 21.66 4.62 8.10
CA PHE A 168 23.00 4.03 8.21
C PHE A 168 23.31 3.60 9.65
N GLN A 169 23.01 4.44 10.64
CA GLN A 169 23.22 4.13 12.05
C GLN A 169 22.40 2.89 12.49
N LEU A 170 21.11 2.86 12.15
CA LEU A 170 20.19 1.79 12.52
C LEU A 170 20.58 0.46 11.91
N VAL A 171 20.94 0.44 10.62
CA VAL A 171 21.28 -0.78 9.90
C VAL A 171 22.63 -1.34 10.36
N ARG A 172 23.64 -0.48 10.62
CA ARG A 172 24.94 -0.89 11.18
C ARG A 172 24.83 -1.57 12.54
N ALA A 173 23.83 -1.20 13.34
CA ALA A 173 23.61 -1.80 14.66
C ALA A 173 23.09 -3.24 14.61
N ARG A 174 22.65 -3.74 13.44
CA ARG A 174 22.20 -5.13 13.19
C ARG A 174 21.28 -5.69 14.28
N ARG A 175 20.31 -4.87 14.70
CA ARG A 175 19.39 -5.26 15.78
C ARG A 175 18.47 -6.38 15.30
N ARG A 176 18.46 -7.50 16.03
CA ARG A 176 17.67 -8.71 15.71
C ARG A 176 16.19 -8.41 15.48
N THR A 177 15.61 -7.45 16.19
CA THR A 177 14.20 -7.06 16.03
C THR A 177 13.89 -6.46 14.67
N LEU A 178 14.78 -5.63 14.12
CA LEU A 178 14.62 -5.06 12.78
C LEU A 178 14.87 -6.11 11.69
N GLU A 179 15.91 -6.94 11.86
CA GLU A 179 16.19 -8.03 10.92
C GLU A 179 15.07 -9.09 10.91
N ALA A 180 14.44 -9.38 12.05
CA ALA A 180 13.29 -10.28 12.14
C ALA A 180 12.08 -9.74 11.37
N LEU A 181 11.75 -8.44 11.52
CA LEU A 181 10.70 -7.80 10.74
C LEU A 181 11.02 -7.80 9.24
N ALA A 182 12.27 -7.52 8.87
CA ALA A 182 12.71 -7.54 7.48
C ALA A 182 12.59 -8.96 6.87
N ARG A 183 12.90 -10.00 7.66
CA ARG A 183 12.67 -11.40 7.27
C ARG A 183 11.18 -11.66 7.05
N ASP A 184 10.33 -11.29 8.01
CA ASP A 184 8.87 -11.45 7.90
C ASP A 184 8.31 -10.79 6.62
N PHE A 185 8.75 -9.57 6.33
CA PHE A 185 8.34 -8.83 5.13
C PHE A 185 8.62 -9.60 3.83
N ILE A 186 9.78 -10.25 3.70
CA ILE A 186 10.14 -10.99 2.49
C ILE A 186 9.57 -12.41 2.46
N THR A 187 9.43 -13.09 3.61
CA THR A 187 8.93 -14.47 3.67
C THR A 187 7.41 -14.55 3.57
N ARG A 188 6.68 -13.53 4.06
CA ARG A 188 5.21 -13.44 3.91
C ARG A 188 4.76 -12.74 2.63
N GLN A 189 5.70 -12.41 1.75
CA GLN A 189 5.39 -11.87 0.44
C GLN A 189 4.79 -12.94 -0.47
N VAL A 190 4.18 -12.51 -1.58
CA VAL A 190 3.61 -13.45 -2.56
C VAL A 190 4.64 -14.49 -2.99
N PRO A 191 4.24 -15.77 -3.15
CA PRO A 191 5.19 -16.83 -3.49
C PRO A 191 5.91 -16.59 -4.81
N ALA A 192 7.15 -17.05 -4.91
CA ALA A 192 7.85 -17.12 -6.18
C ALA A 192 7.11 -18.05 -7.18
N GLU A 193 7.03 -17.65 -8.44
CA GLU A 193 6.50 -18.50 -9.52
C GLU A 193 7.67 -19.23 -10.20
N LYS A 194 7.68 -20.58 -10.09
CA LYS A 194 8.67 -21.42 -10.78
C LYS A 194 8.56 -21.23 -12.30
N GLY A 195 9.67 -21.29 -13.01
CA GLY A 195 9.71 -21.20 -14.48
C GLY A 195 9.70 -19.77 -15.05
N TYR A 196 9.51 -18.73 -14.24
CA TYR A 196 9.57 -17.34 -14.70
C TYR A 196 10.80 -16.59 -14.16
N SER A 197 11.38 -15.70 -14.96
CA SER A 197 12.41 -14.77 -14.49
C SER A 197 11.87 -13.85 -13.40
N LEU A 198 12.72 -13.38 -12.48
CA LEU A 198 12.30 -12.48 -11.40
C LEU A 198 11.61 -11.21 -11.95
N GLU A 199 12.12 -10.64 -13.03
CA GLU A 199 11.49 -9.52 -13.75
C GLU A 199 10.04 -9.85 -14.15
N THR A 200 9.83 -11.03 -14.74
CA THR A 200 8.51 -11.48 -15.19
C THR A 200 7.58 -11.73 -14.01
N GLN A 201 8.09 -12.32 -12.93
CA GLN A 201 7.33 -12.56 -11.70
C GLN A 201 6.84 -11.24 -11.09
N ILE A 202 7.72 -10.24 -10.94
CA ILE A 202 7.35 -8.92 -10.41
C ILE A 202 6.23 -8.29 -11.25
N ALA A 203 6.38 -8.30 -12.58
CA ALA A 203 5.37 -7.75 -13.48
C ALA A 203 4.03 -8.48 -13.32
N ARG A 204 4.03 -9.83 -13.35
CA ARG A 204 2.82 -10.66 -13.23
C ARG A 204 2.12 -10.49 -11.89
N ARG A 205 2.86 -10.47 -10.78
CA ARG A 205 2.30 -10.28 -9.43
C ARG A 205 1.67 -8.89 -9.27
N VAL A 206 2.31 -7.86 -9.80
CA VAL A 206 1.75 -6.50 -9.82
C VAL A 206 0.49 -6.46 -10.71
N THR A 207 0.53 -6.99 -11.93
CA THR A 207 -0.64 -7.03 -12.82
C THR A 207 -1.79 -7.82 -12.20
N GLY A 208 -1.53 -9.00 -11.64
CA GLY A 208 -2.52 -9.84 -10.96
C GLY A 208 -3.23 -9.11 -9.82
N ARG A 209 -2.50 -8.24 -9.10
CA ARG A 209 -3.07 -7.37 -8.06
C ARG A 209 -4.08 -6.38 -8.63
N MET A 210 -3.76 -5.76 -9.76
CA MET A 210 -4.65 -4.79 -10.39
C MET A 210 -5.89 -5.47 -11.00
N THR A 211 -5.76 -6.74 -11.39
CA THR A 211 -6.86 -7.57 -11.92
C THR A 211 -7.58 -8.43 -10.87
N GLY A 212 -7.36 -8.16 -9.59
CA GLY A 212 -8.17 -8.71 -8.50
C GLY A 212 -7.88 -10.18 -8.18
N TYR A 213 -6.63 -10.62 -8.28
CA TYR A 213 -6.20 -11.86 -7.64
C TYR A 213 -6.29 -11.74 -6.10
N THR A 214 -6.40 -12.87 -5.42
CA THR A 214 -6.74 -12.94 -3.99
C THR A 214 -5.53 -13.14 -3.08
N HIS A 215 -4.31 -13.23 -3.61
CA HIS A 215 -3.15 -13.44 -2.74
C HIS A 215 -2.86 -12.20 -1.88
N PRO A 216 -2.71 -12.38 -0.57
CA PRO A 216 -2.25 -11.31 0.32
C PRO A 216 -0.84 -10.85 -0.05
N VAL A 217 -0.61 -9.55 0.07
CA VAL A 217 0.68 -8.90 -0.23
C VAL A 217 1.10 -8.10 0.98
N MET A 218 2.36 -8.24 1.43
CA MET A 218 2.96 -7.28 2.35
C MET A 218 3.13 -5.96 1.60
N THR A 219 2.41 -4.94 2.02
CA THR A 219 2.55 -3.58 1.51
C THR A 219 3.68 -2.87 2.24
N ILE A 220 4.16 -1.76 1.67
CA ILE A 220 4.95 -0.79 2.40
C ILE A 220 4.52 0.61 1.99
N THR A 221 4.40 1.51 2.96
CA THR A 221 3.99 2.91 2.71
C THR A 221 2.66 3.05 1.96
N GLY A 222 1.74 2.09 2.21
CA GLY A 222 0.41 2.07 1.61
C GLY A 222 0.35 1.54 0.18
N SER A 223 1.40 0.88 -0.33
CA SER A 223 1.38 0.29 -1.68
C SER A 223 1.88 -1.16 -1.72
N GLY A 224 1.01 -2.07 -2.15
CA GLY A 224 1.37 -3.47 -2.40
C GLY A 224 2.30 -3.64 -3.61
N ASN A 225 2.20 -2.78 -4.62
CA ASN A 225 3.10 -2.83 -5.78
C ASN A 225 4.54 -2.53 -5.36
N GLN A 226 4.73 -1.55 -4.46
CA GLN A 226 6.04 -1.23 -3.88
C GLN A 226 6.53 -2.36 -2.98
N GLY A 227 5.63 -3.00 -2.23
CA GLY A 227 5.90 -4.20 -1.43
C GLY A 227 6.40 -5.38 -2.26
N ILE A 228 5.68 -5.75 -3.32
CA ILE A 228 6.09 -6.80 -4.28
C ILE A 228 7.45 -6.46 -4.91
N PHE A 229 7.60 -5.22 -5.37
CA PHE A 229 8.79 -4.76 -6.08
C PHE A 229 10.06 -4.84 -5.24
N ILE A 230 9.99 -4.47 -3.95
CA ILE A 230 11.12 -4.57 -3.02
C ILE A 230 11.28 -6.01 -2.52
N GLY A 231 10.17 -6.67 -2.18
CA GLY A 231 10.16 -7.95 -1.48
C GLY A 231 10.66 -9.12 -2.31
N LEU A 232 10.24 -9.25 -3.57
CA LEU A 232 10.59 -10.41 -4.40
C LEU A 232 12.10 -10.54 -4.71
N PRO A 233 12.83 -9.45 -5.07
CA PRO A 233 14.28 -9.52 -5.20
C PRO A 233 14.97 -10.01 -3.92
N TYR A 234 14.58 -9.47 -2.77
CA TYR A 234 15.17 -9.87 -1.50
C TYR A 234 14.77 -11.26 -1.04
N GLN A 235 13.56 -11.73 -1.35
CA GLN A 235 13.15 -13.11 -1.13
C GLN A 235 14.09 -14.09 -1.88
N ARG A 236 14.41 -13.79 -3.15
CA ARG A 236 15.34 -14.59 -3.95
C ARG A 236 16.78 -14.51 -3.44
N LEU A 237 17.23 -13.34 -2.99
CA LEU A 237 18.56 -13.17 -2.38
C LEU A 237 18.66 -13.88 -1.02
N HIS A 238 17.61 -13.83 -0.20
CA HIS A 238 17.56 -14.53 1.09
C HIS A 238 17.60 -16.05 0.91
N ALA A 239 16.92 -16.59 -0.10
CA ALA A 239 17.02 -18.01 -0.43
C ALA A 239 18.45 -18.46 -0.80
N ARG A 240 19.29 -17.56 -1.35
CA ARG A 240 20.69 -17.87 -1.73
C ARG A 240 21.71 -17.58 -0.62
N HIS A 241 21.48 -16.52 0.16
CA HIS A 241 22.49 -15.97 1.07
C HIS A 241 22.07 -15.99 2.55
N GLY A 242 20.85 -16.46 2.84
CA GLY A 242 20.28 -16.47 4.18
C GLY A 242 20.23 -15.08 4.80
N ASP A 243 20.42 -15.03 6.12
CA ASP A 243 20.23 -13.82 6.92
C ASP A 243 21.27 -12.71 6.65
N ARG A 244 22.31 -13.00 5.86
CA ARG A 244 23.34 -12.03 5.47
C ARG A 244 22.76 -10.85 4.67
N ILE A 245 21.61 -11.03 4.00
CA ILE A 245 20.96 -9.96 3.23
C ILE A 245 20.06 -9.06 4.09
N LEU A 246 19.68 -9.45 5.30
CA LEU A 246 18.69 -8.73 6.11
C LEU A 246 19.05 -7.25 6.37
N PRO A 247 20.31 -6.85 6.59
CA PRO A 247 20.68 -5.44 6.66
C PRO A 247 20.28 -4.63 5.42
N ALA A 248 20.46 -5.21 4.21
CA ALA A 248 20.06 -4.57 2.96
C ALA A 248 18.54 -4.41 2.86
N VAL A 249 17.79 -5.41 3.33
CA VAL A 249 16.33 -5.35 3.41
C VAL A 249 15.89 -4.23 4.35
N VAL A 250 16.42 -4.19 5.58
CA VAL A 250 16.11 -3.13 6.56
C VAL A 250 16.43 -1.75 5.97
N PHE A 251 17.58 -1.61 5.30
CA PHE A 251 17.96 -0.36 4.63
C PHE A 251 16.92 0.04 3.57
N SER A 252 16.53 -0.88 2.67
CA SER A 252 15.52 -0.59 1.65
C SER A 252 14.16 -0.21 2.25
N LEU A 253 13.71 -0.87 3.32
CA LEU A 253 12.44 -0.55 3.96
C LEU A 253 12.46 0.84 4.63
N LEU A 254 13.55 1.19 5.32
CA LEU A 254 13.69 2.53 5.91
C LEU A 254 13.90 3.62 4.85
N ALA A 255 14.64 3.33 3.78
CA ALA A 255 14.80 4.23 2.64
C ALA A 255 13.46 4.49 1.93
N GLN A 256 12.62 3.46 1.82
CA GLN A 256 11.26 3.57 1.30
C GLN A 256 10.40 4.53 2.14
N ILE A 257 10.49 4.47 3.48
CA ILE A 257 9.81 5.40 4.40
C ILE A 257 10.37 6.82 4.23
N HIS A 258 11.70 6.96 4.20
CA HIS A 258 12.40 8.24 4.01
C HIS A 258 11.97 8.95 2.73
N LEU A 259 11.94 8.24 1.60
CA LEU A 259 11.50 8.79 0.32
C LEU A 259 10.00 9.09 0.32
N SER A 260 9.20 8.25 0.99
CA SER A 260 7.75 8.47 1.10
C SER A 260 7.39 9.67 1.96
N ALA A 261 8.25 10.12 2.87
CA ALA A 261 8.02 11.34 3.64
C ALA A 261 8.21 12.62 2.81
N ARG A 262 9.05 12.56 1.77
CA ARG A 262 9.37 13.70 0.89
C ARG A 262 8.42 13.81 -0.32
N HIS A 263 7.56 12.81 -0.50
CA HIS A 263 6.62 12.72 -1.61
C HIS A 263 5.23 12.42 -1.08
N GLN A 264 4.17 12.95 -1.70
CA GLN A 264 2.81 12.53 -1.34
C GLN A 264 2.65 11.02 -1.55
N ARG A 265 1.88 10.34 -0.69
CA ARG A 265 1.61 8.89 -0.81
C ARG A 265 0.95 8.55 -2.14
N LEU A 266 0.04 9.42 -2.60
CA LEU A 266 -0.56 9.40 -3.92
C LEU A 266 -0.09 10.64 -4.70
N SER A 267 0.37 10.45 -5.93
CA SER A 267 0.81 11.53 -6.84
C SER A 267 0.50 11.14 -8.29
N SER A 268 0.70 12.05 -9.23
CA SER A 268 0.64 11.76 -10.68
C SER A 268 1.87 11.00 -11.19
N THR A 269 2.93 10.88 -10.39
CA THR A 269 4.14 10.11 -10.70
C THR A 269 4.04 8.71 -10.13
N CYS A 270 4.61 7.71 -10.81
CA CYS A 270 4.57 6.34 -10.32
C CYS A 270 5.44 6.18 -9.06
N GLY A 271 4.85 5.67 -7.97
CA GLY A 271 5.57 5.41 -6.73
C GLY A 271 6.68 4.35 -6.86
N LEU A 272 6.63 3.48 -7.88
CA LEU A 272 7.75 2.58 -8.18
C LEU A 272 8.98 3.37 -8.65
N ALA A 273 8.76 4.43 -9.45
CA ALA A 273 9.85 5.26 -9.99
C ALA A 273 10.47 6.17 -8.93
N THR A 274 9.64 6.80 -8.11
CA THR A 274 10.08 7.83 -7.16
C THR A 274 10.49 7.27 -5.79
N LYS A 275 10.04 6.06 -5.42
CA LYS A 275 10.23 5.50 -4.07
C LYS A 275 10.84 4.09 -4.10
N ALA A 276 10.13 3.11 -4.67
CA ALA A 276 10.52 1.71 -4.51
C ALA A 276 11.81 1.32 -5.27
N ALA A 277 11.98 1.79 -6.50
CA ALA A 277 13.21 1.59 -7.28
C ALA A 277 14.45 2.22 -6.61
N PRO A 278 14.44 3.52 -6.23
CA PRO A 278 15.55 4.09 -5.50
C PRO A 278 15.80 3.44 -4.13
N ALA A 279 14.75 3.04 -3.40
CA ALA A 279 14.90 2.34 -2.11
C ALA A 279 15.52 0.94 -2.25
N LEU A 280 15.09 0.16 -3.26
CA LEU A 280 15.70 -1.14 -3.57
C LEU A 280 17.17 -0.98 -3.95
N ALA A 281 17.47 -0.07 -4.89
CA ALA A 281 18.83 0.21 -5.31
C ALA A 281 19.72 0.63 -4.14
N ALA A 282 19.21 1.47 -3.24
CA ALA A 282 19.96 1.95 -2.10
C ALA A 282 20.32 0.84 -1.10
N GLY A 283 19.40 -0.08 -0.81
CA GLY A 283 19.71 -1.23 0.06
C GLY A 283 20.73 -2.19 -0.56
N LEU A 284 20.63 -2.44 -1.87
CA LEU A 284 21.62 -3.24 -2.60
C LEU A 284 23.00 -2.55 -2.67
N ALA A 285 23.03 -1.24 -2.91
CA ALA A 285 24.27 -0.46 -2.90
C ALA A 285 24.90 -0.40 -1.50
N TYR A 286 24.08 -0.25 -0.45
CA TYR A 286 24.54 -0.34 0.93
C TYR A 286 25.23 -1.67 1.22
N ALA A 287 24.66 -2.79 0.75
CA ALA A 287 25.27 -4.11 0.90
C ALA A 287 26.65 -4.25 0.22
N ARG A 288 26.97 -3.34 -0.71
CA ARG A 288 28.25 -3.24 -1.43
C ARG A 288 29.16 -2.14 -0.90
N GLY A 289 28.84 -1.55 0.25
CA GLY A 289 29.66 -0.54 0.91
C GLY A 289 29.44 0.90 0.41
N ALA A 290 28.35 1.19 -0.30
CA ALA A 290 28.08 2.52 -0.79
C ALA A 290 27.99 3.57 0.33
N THR A 291 28.58 4.73 0.09
CA THR A 291 28.59 5.89 0.98
C THR A 291 27.25 6.64 0.94
N PRO A 292 26.93 7.48 1.96
CA PRO A 292 25.72 8.31 1.93
C PRO A 292 25.58 9.16 0.66
N ALA A 293 26.68 9.75 0.17
CA ALA A 293 26.67 10.56 -1.05
C ALA A 293 26.28 9.76 -2.31
N GLU A 294 26.71 8.50 -2.39
CA GLU A 294 26.33 7.61 -3.49
C GLU A 294 24.86 7.20 -3.41
N ILE A 295 24.34 6.95 -2.21
CA ILE A 295 22.92 6.68 -2.00
C ILE A 295 22.07 7.89 -2.39
N GLU A 296 22.47 9.10 -2.02
CA GLU A 296 21.77 10.32 -2.43
C GLU A 296 21.79 10.52 -3.95
N ARG A 297 22.90 10.19 -4.61
CA ARG A 297 22.98 10.19 -6.07
C ARG A 297 21.98 9.20 -6.67
N LEU A 298 21.83 7.99 -6.10
CA LEU A 298 20.81 7.02 -6.54
C LEU A 298 19.38 7.54 -6.35
N PHE A 299 19.10 8.21 -5.22
CA PHE A 299 17.80 8.83 -4.95
C PHE A 299 17.41 9.91 -5.98
N ARG A 300 18.38 10.55 -6.64
CA ARG A 300 18.14 11.51 -7.73
C ARG A 300 18.13 10.85 -9.11
N ALA A 301 19.10 9.97 -9.38
CA ALA A 301 19.34 9.42 -10.71
C ALA A 301 18.24 8.45 -11.17
N ILE A 302 17.73 7.59 -10.28
CA ILE A 302 16.70 6.60 -10.65
C ILE A 302 15.37 7.29 -11.02
N PRO A 303 14.82 8.21 -10.20
CA PRO A 303 13.61 8.93 -10.59
C PRO A 303 13.78 9.71 -11.90
N ALA A 304 14.94 10.33 -12.13
CA ALA A 304 15.22 11.03 -13.38
C ALA A 304 15.17 10.10 -14.60
N ARG A 305 15.74 8.89 -14.49
CA ARG A 305 15.68 7.86 -15.56
C ARG A 305 14.26 7.34 -15.79
N LEU A 306 13.44 7.32 -14.75
CA LEU A 306 12.07 6.80 -14.77
C LEU A 306 11.00 7.90 -14.87
N LYS A 307 11.37 9.13 -15.22
CA LYS A 307 10.48 10.31 -15.23
C LYS A 307 9.19 10.14 -16.05
N ALA A 308 9.24 9.29 -17.08
CA ALA A 308 8.10 8.99 -17.95
C ALA A 308 7.06 8.03 -17.32
N LEU A 309 7.34 7.45 -16.14
CA LEU A 309 6.39 6.58 -15.44
C LEU A 309 5.40 7.41 -14.63
N THR A 310 4.20 7.61 -15.17
CA THR A 310 3.10 8.30 -14.51
C THR A 310 2.13 7.32 -13.81
N CYS A 311 1.26 7.85 -12.96
CA CYS A 311 0.21 7.11 -12.25
C CYS A 311 -1.16 7.51 -12.81
N GLU A 312 -1.71 6.65 -13.68
CA GLU A 312 -3.04 6.84 -14.30
C GLU A 312 -4.15 6.10 -13.54
N GLY A 313 -3.79 5.23 -12.60
CA GLY A 313 -4.71 4.40 -11.85
C GLY A 313 -4.06 3.09 -11.44
N ALA A 314 -4.86 2.22 -10.83
CA ALA A 314 -4.49 0.86 -10.47
C ALA A 314 -4.93 -0.09 -11.59
N GLU A 315 -4.07 -0.24 -12.61
CA GLU A 315 -4.40 -0.89 -13.88
C GLU A 315 -3.40 -1.99 -14.24
N PRO A 316 -3.75 -2.97 -15.10
CA PRO A 316 -2.83 -4.03 -15.52
C PRO A 316 -1.44 -3.54 -15.96
N ALA A 317 -1.38 -2.35 -16.59
CA ALA A 317 -0.15 -1.67 -17.03
C ALA A 317 0.84 -1.36 -15.88
N CYS A 318 0.42 -1.39 -14.60
CA CYS A 318 1.33 -1.31 -13.47
C CYS A 318 2.40 -2.41 -13.49
N GLY A 319 2.13 -3.58 -14.07
CA GLY A 319 3.13 -4.64 -14.24
C GLY A 319 4.28 -4.23 -15.16
N ASP A 320 3.99 -3.59 -16.29
CA ASP A 320 5.02 -3.09 -17.20
C ASP A 320 5.80 -1.93 -16.59
N LYS A 321 5.14 -1.07 -15.80
CA LYS A 321 5.82 -0.03 -15.01
C LYS A 321 6.79 -0.66 -14.02
N ALA A 322 6.40 -1.75 -13.36
CA ALA A 322 7.27 -2.50 -12.46
C ALA A 322 8.45 -3.15 -13.21
N ARG A 323 8.22 -3.73 -14.39
CA ARG A 323 9.27 -4.25 -15.26
C ARG A 323 10.31 -3.19 -15.62
N ARG A 324 9.85 -2.02 -16.09
CA ARG A 324 10.74 -0.89 -16.46
C ARG A 324 11.54 -0.38 -15.27
N ALA A 325 10.89 -0.25 -14.11
CA ALA A 325 11.56 0.14 -12.87
C ALA A 325 12.61 -0.89 -12.44
N TYR A 326 12.31 -2.18 -12.56
CA TYR A 326 13.23 -3.28 -12.22
C TYR A 326 14.48 -3.23 -13.10
N ARG A 327 14.30 -3.11 -14.42
CA ARG A 327 15.42 -2.98 -15.38
C ARG A 327 16.30 -1.77 -15.10
N ALA A 328 15.72 -0.65 -14.65
CA ALA A 328 16.50 0.52 -14.26
C ALA A 328 17.39 0.27 -13.04
N VAL A 329 16.94 -0.52 -12.05
CA VAL A 329 17.77 -0.94 -10.92
C VAL A 329 18.80 -1.99 -11.37
N ALA A 330 18.40 -2.96 -12.21
CA ALA A 330 19.28 -4.01 -12.71
C ALA A 330 20.46 -3.45 -13.51
N ALA A 331 20.25 -2.39 -14.29
CA ALA A 331 21.30 -1.71 -15.05
C ALA A 331 22.42 -1.08 -14.18
N LEU A 332 22.23 -0.97 -12.87
CA LEU A 332 23.25 -0.47 -11.93
C LEU A 332 24.23 -1.56 -11.48
N ASN A 333 24.02 -2.84 -11.87
CA ASN A 333 24.89 -3.97 -11.54
C ASN A 333 25.15 -4.15 -10.02
N LEU A 334 24.14 -3.86 -9.20
CA LEU A 334 24.22 -3.93 -7.73
C LEU A 334 23.98 -5.34 -7.17
N GLY A 335 24.11 -6.39 -7.99
CA GLY A 335 23.89 -7.78 -7.56
C GLY A 335 22.41 -8.18 -7.45
N LEU A 336 21.55 -7.64 -8.32
CA LEU A 336 20.18 -8.15 -8.46
C LEU A 336 20.19 -9.60 -9.03
N PRO A 337 19.32 -10.50 -8.54
CA PRO A 337 19.40 -11.95 -8.77
C PRO A 337 18.67 -12.51 -10.00
#